data_AF-A0A7L5AS11-F1
#
_entry.id   AF-A0A7L5AS11-F1
#
_cell.length_a   1.000
_cell.length_b   1.000
_cell.length_c   1.000
_cell.angle_alpha   90.00
_cell.angle_beta   90.00
_cell.angle_gamma   90.00
#
_symmetry.space_group_name_H-M   'P 1'
#
loop_
_entity.id
_entity.type
_entity.pdbx_description
1 polymer ?
#
loop_
_entity_poly.entity_id
_entity_poly.type
_entity_poly.pdbx_seq_one_letter_code
_entity_poly.pdbx_strand_id
1 'polypeptide(L)'
;MADAARAGGRSARTPHPGRTRGRRKPRRIGSVGIFLSSFLITLLLGLLVMNALDTPPSPSPPAAPTEPTPITRDMTGFDAGLIIDDDVFYDSTTMTSAEIAAFITAANEGCQTGADGTPCLADATFDTEDREATTACPGGYTAAKGQTAAEIISQVADSCDINPRVLLVLLHKEQGLLTASGSGLTARRYEAAAGYACPDGQECDSEYAGFFRQVYGAASQFQTYRLDPHRFEVVAGTTTQLAYSPDAQCGTGELTVANQATAGLYNYTPYLANAAAASGGDDCTSWGNWNFYGYYRALFGDPTPSTAQ
;
A
#
# COMPACT_ATOMS: atom_id res chain seq x y z
N MET A 1 -30.52 -48.58 -39.09
CA MET A 1 -31.36 -49.27 -38.10
C MET A 1 -31.58 -48.26 -36.98
N ALA A 2 -32.70 -47.52 -36.89
CA ALA A 2 -34.11 -47.95 -36.84
C ALA A 2 -34.41 -48.66 -35.49
N ASP A 3 -35.42 -48.33 -34.68
CA ASP A 3 -36.53 -47.35 -34.73
C ASP A 3 -36.82 -46.83 -33.29
N ALA A 4 -37.48 -45.71 -32.95
CA ALA A 4 -38.65 -44.96 -33.45
C ALA A 4 -40.03 -45.31 -32.82
N ALA A 5 -40.34 -44.63 -31.69
CA ALA A 5 -41.63 -44.01 -31.33
C ALA A 5 -42.85 -44.78 -30.71
N ARG A 6 -43.66 -43.97 -29.98
CA ARG A 6 -45.13 -44.02 -29.70
C ARG A 6 -45.76 -44.95 -28.63
N ALA A 7 -46.01 -44.35 -27.45
CA ALA A 7 -47.33 -43.92 -26.90
C ALA A 7 -48.61 -44.80 -26.96
N GLY A 8 -49.35 -44.85 -25.83
CA GLY A 8 -50.83 -44.90 -25.83
C GLY A 8 -51.53 -45.61 -24.64
N GLY A 9 -52.50 -44.94 -23.98
CA GLY A 9 -53.41 -45.55 -22.98
C GLY A 9 -54.45 -44.57 -22.40
N ARG A 10 -55.72 -44.99 -22.19
CA ARG A 10 -56.85 -44.12 -21.77
C ARG A 10 -57.92 -44.84 -20.92
N SER A 11 -58.43 -44.19 -19.86
CA SER A 11 -59.84 -44.20 -19.35
C SER A 11 -59.95 -43.19 -18.18
N ALA A 12 -60.97 -42.31 -18.03
CA ALA A 12 -62.43 -42.50 -17.81
C ALA A 12 -62.73 -43.05 -16.39
N ARG A 13 -63.72 -42.61 -15.56
CA ARG A 13 -64.91 -41.68 -15.57
C ARG A 13 -65.17 -41.24 -14.08
N THR A 14 -66.10 -40.41 -13.58
CA THR A 14 -67.32 -39.62 -13.99
C THR A 14 -67.52 -38.42 -12.99
N PRO A 15 -68.55 -37.52 -13.07
CA PRO A 15 -68.55 -36.18 -12.43
C PRO A 15 -69.73 -35.84 -11.47
N HIS A 16 -69.88 -34.53 -11.13
CA HIS A 16 -71.05 -33.74 -10.65
C HIS A 16 -70.92 -33.10 -9.24
N PRO A 17 -71.67 -32.00 -8.92
CA PRO A 17 -72.18 -30.90 -9.76
C PRO A 17 -71.85 -29.49 -9.20
N GLY A 18 -72.32 -28.40 -9.82
CA GLY A 18 -72.16 -27.04 -9.28
C GLY A 18 -73.31 -26.08 -9.63
N ARG A 19 -73.43 -24.93 -8.92
CA ARG A 19 -74.35 -23.79 -9.18
C ARG A 19 -73.74 -22.48 -8.65
N THR A 20 -73.26 -21.57 -9.51
CA THR A 20 -73.96 -20.38 -10.07
C THR A 20 -74.27 -19.20 -9.11
N ARG A 21 -73.46 -18.14 -9.25
CA ARG A 21 -73.72 -16.69 -9.05
C ARG A 21 -75.07 -16.22 -8.45
N GLY A 22 -74.98 -15.29 -7.48
CA GLY A 22 -76.02 -14.30 -7.17
C GLY A 22 -75.42 -12.91 -6.95
N ARG A 23 -75.78 -11.91 -7.77
CA ARG A 23 -75.26 -10.52 -7.70
C ARG A 23 -76.42 -9.56 -7.44
N ARG A 24 -76.46 -8.87 -6.28
CA ARG A 24 -77.46 -7.84 -5.98
C ARG A 24 -76.86 -6.59 -5.33
N LYS A 25 -77.25 -5.44 -5.88
CA LYS A 25 -77.22 -4.06 -5.37
C LYS A 25 -78.54 -3.41 -5.87
N PRO A 26 -78.98 -2.24 -5.39
CA PRO A 26 -78.68 -1.55 -4.14
C PRO A 26 -79.97 -1.24 -3.33
N ARG A 27 -79.88 -0.46 -2.24
CA ARG A 27 -80.92 0.52 -1.89
C ARG A 27 -80.32 1.71 -1.13
N ARG A 28 -80.85 2.92 -1.37
CA ARG A 28 -80.57 4.16 -0.63
C ARG A 28 -81.80 4.56 0.17
N ILE A 29 -81.58 5.05 1.40
CA ILE A 29 -82.37 5.90 2.31
C ILE A 29 -81.47 5.99 3.58
N GLY A 30 -81.38 7.05 4.37
CA GLY A 30 -81.92 8.41 4.26
C GLY A 30 -81.77 9.16 5.60
N SER A 31 -80.79 10.07 5.64
CA SER A 31 -80.54 11.21 6.56
C SER A 31 -81.12 11.28 8.00
N VAL A 32 -80.23 11.67 8.94
CA VAL A 32 -80.43 12.31 10.27
C VAL A 32 -80.82 11.43 11.48
N GLY A 33 -80.04 11.59 12.57
CA GLY A 33 -80.26 10.99 13.90
C GLY A 33 -79.67 9.57 14.05
N ILE A 34 -78.96 9.19 15.12
CA ILE A 34 -78.78 9.77 16.47
C ILE A 34 -77.27 9.83 16.82
N PHE A 35 -76.89 10.73 17.73
CA PHE A 35 -75.50 10.99 18.16
C PHE A 35 -74.99 10.04 19.27
N LEU A 36 -73.69 10.18 19.61
CA LEU A 36 -72.95 9.54 20.72
C LEU A 36 -72.73 8.02 20.65
N SER A 37 -71.53 7.60 20.23
CA SER A 37 -70.82 6.40 20.77
C SER A 37 -69.46 6.14 20.09
N SER A 38 -69.31 6.43 18.80
CA SER A 38 -68.21 5.87 17.99
C SER A 38 -66.92 6.70 17.86
N PHE A 39 -66.89 7.97 18.27
CA PHE A 39 -65.77 8.89 17.98
C PHE A 39 -64.48 8.60 18.76
N LEU A 40 -64.53 7.81 19.84
CA LEU A 40 -63.37 7.48 20.66
C LEU A 40 -62.58 6.25 20.19
N ILE A 41 -63.17 5.38 19.36
CA ILE A 41 -62.53 4.13 18.92
C ILE A 41 -61.76 4.34 17.59
N THR A 42 -62.22 5.22 16.72
CA THR A 42 -61.50 5.57 15.49
C THR A 42 -60.23 6.38 15.75
N LEU A 43 -60.19 7.21 16.79
CA LEU A 43 -58.99 7.98 17.15
C LEU A 43 -57.85 7.08 17.67
N LEU A 44 -58.18 6.03 18.42
CA LEU A 44 -57.22 5.09 19.00
C LEU A 44 -56.67 4.04 18.01
N LEU A 45 -57.37 3.76 16.90
CA LEU A 45 -56.79 3.01 15.78
C LEU A 45 -56.06 3.91 14.76
N GLY A 46 -56.44 5.19 14.65
CA GLY A 46 -55.72 6.16 13.78
C GLY A 46 -54.30 6.45 14.27
N LEU A 47 -54.09 6.55 15.59
CA LEU A 47 -52.80 6.87 16.21
C LEU A 47 -51.77 5.72 16.25
N LEU A 48 -52.11 4.54 15.74
CA LEU A 48 -51.19 3.38 15.67
C LEU A 48 -50.66 3.07 14.25
N VAL A 49 -50.98 3.91 13.25
CA VAL A 49 -50.59 3.70 11.84
C VAL A 49 -49.83 4.90 11.25
N MET A 50 -49.26 5.77 12.10
CA MET A 50 -48.48 6.95 11.68
C MET A 50 -47.10 7.12 12.35
N ASN A 51 -46.64 6.14 13.14
CA ASN A 51 -45.28 6.12 13.71
C ASN A 51 -44.32 5.13 13.00
N ALA A 52 -44.69 4.63 11.83
CA ALA A 52 -43.87 3.72 11.02
C ALA A 52 -43.75 4.27 9.59
N LEU A 53 -42.83 5.23 9.40
CA LEU A 53 -42.09 5.47 8.15
C LEU A 53 -40.98 6.56 8.26
N ASP A 54 -40.85 7.27 9.40
CA ASP A 54 -39.65 8.07 9.72
C ASP A 54 -38.52 7.19 10.29
N THR A 55 -38.12 6.17 9.53
CA THR A 55 -36.78 5.60 9.69
C THR A 55 -35.82 6.56 8.97
N PRO A 56 -34.87 7.23 9.66
CA PRO A 56 -33.88 8.03 8.95
C PRO A 56 -33.15 7.12 7.96
N PRO A 57 -32.80 7.58 6.74
CA PRO A 57 -32.05 6.75 5.81
C PRO A 57 -30.78 6.29 6.51
N SER A 58 -30.57 4.97 6.56
CA SER A 58 -29.32 4.41 7.09
C SER A 58 -28.16 5.15 6.44
N PRO A 59 -27.17 5.64 7.22
CA PRO A 59 -26.04 6.34 6.64
C PRO A 59 -25.43 5.43 5.57
N SER A 60 -25.30 5.96 4.35
CA SER A 60 -24.62 5.23 3.28
C SER A 60 -23.29 4.71 3.81
N PRO A 61 -22.90 3.46 3.52
CA PRO A 61 -21.56 3.01 3.86
C PRO A 61 -20.55 4.01 3.29
N PRO A 62 -19.43 4.30 3.98
CA PRO A 62 -18.41 5.19 3.47
C PRO A 62 -18.06 4.82 2.02
N ALA A 63 -17.92 5.83 1.16
CA ALA A 63 -17.41 5.57 -0.18
C ALA A 63 -16.03 4.92 -0.04
N ALA A 64 -15.80 3.84 -0.80
CA ALA A 64 -14.49 3.19 -0.83
C ALA A 64 -13.41 4.22 -1.23
N PRO A 65 -12.20 4.15 -0.66
CA PRO A 65 -11.12 5.06 -1.02
C PRO A 65 -10.87 5.00 -2.52
N THR A 66 -10.71 6.18 -3.14
CA THR A 66 -10.40 6.33 -4.57
C THR A 66 -8.93 6.60 -4.82
N GLU A 67 -8.13 6.72 -3.75
CA GLU A 67 -6.67 6.84 -3.80
C GLU A 67 -6.08 6.32 -2.47
N PRO A 68 -4.83 5.84 -2.46
CA PRO A 68 -4.11 5.44 -1.26
C PRO A 68 -3.99 6.58 -0.23
N THR A 69 -4.07 6.24 1.05
CA THR A 69 -3.86 7.24 2.13
C THR A 69 -2.39 7.69 2.16
N PRO A 70 -2.08 9.00 2.09
CA PRO A 70 -0.71 9.48 2.15
C PRO A 70 -0.03 9.16 3.49
N ILE A 71 1.17 8.55 3.43
CA ILE A 71 1.94 8.19 4.63
C ILE A 71 2.50 9.47 5.27
N THR A 72 2.11 9.74 6.50
CA THR A 72 2.61 10.88 7.29
C THR A 72 3.87 10.45 8.05
N ARG A 73 4.97 11.17 7.83
CA ARG A 73 6.29 10.91 8.46
C ARG A 73 6.25 11.17 9.98
N ASP A 74 6.81 10.27 10.79
CA ASP A 74 7.09 10.51 12.21
C ASP A 74 8.58 10.83 12.42
N MET A 75 8.90 12.07 12.79
CA MET A 75 10.27 12.51 13.05
C MET A 75 10.65 12.48 14.54
N THR A 76 9.80 11.91 15.40
CA THR A 76 10.09 11.75 16.84
C THR A 76 11.39 10.97 17.02
N GLY A 77 12.36 11.51 17.76
CA GLY A 77 13.62 10.82 18.05
C GLY A 77 14.62 10.74 16.89
N PHE A 78 14.44 11.50 15.80
CA PHE A 78 15.41 11.55 14.71
C PHE A 78 16.80 12.02 15.18
N ASP A 79 17.82 11.21 14.91
CA ASP A 79 19.23 11.57 15.00
C ASP A 79 19.90 11.35 13.63
N ALA A 80 20.65 12.32 13.15
CA ALA A 80 21.45 12.21 11.93
C ALA A 80 22.64 11.25 12.11
N GLY A 81 23.17 11.13 13.33
CA GLY A 81 24.25 10.20 13.66
C GLY A 81 23.80 8.74 13.75
N LEU A 82 22.50 8.49 13.96
CA LEU A 82 21.94 7.15 14.12
C LEU A 82 20.50 7.13 13.59
N ILE A 83 20.34 6.78 12.31
CA ILE A 83 19.03 6.74 11.64
C ILE A 83 18.30 5.43 11.91
N ILE A 84 19.04 4.33 12.01
CA ILE A 84 18.54 2.96 12.14
C ILE A 84 19.66 2.05 12.63
N ASP A 85 19.34 1.09 13.50
CA ASP A 85 20.33 0.15 14.04
C ASP A 85 20.75 -0.93 13.02
N ASP A 86 22.02 -1.36 13.06
CA ASP A 86 22.55 -2.41 12.16
C ASP A 86 21.75 -3.72 12.28
N ASP A 87 21.42 -4.12 13.52
CA ASP A 87 20.59 -5.30 13.80
C ASP A 87 19.15 -5.17 13.30
N VAL A 88 18.66 -3.94 13.06
CA VAL A 88 17.35 -3.69 12.42
C VAL A 88 17.49 -3.65 10.90
N PHE A 89 18.56 -3.04 10.36
CA PHE A 89 18.72 -2.86 8.91
C PHE A 89 19.03 -4.17 8.18
N TYR A 90 19.80 -5.06 8.82
CA TYR A 90 20.30 -6.31 8.24
C TYR A 90 19.56 -7.57 8.74
N ASP A 91 18.39 -7.42 9.40
CA ASP A 91 17.50 -8.55 9.73
C ASP A 91 16.49 -8.81 8.60
N SER A 92 16.83 -9.73 7.69
CA SER A 92 15.95 -10.21 6.62
C SER A 92 14.67 -10.89 7.13
N THR A 93 14.64 -11.38 8.37
CA THR A 93 13.56 -12.24 8.88
C THR A 93 12.30 -11.49 9.33
N THR A 94 12.31 -10.15 9.35
CA THR A 94 11.24 -9.35 9.98
C THR A 94 9.88 -9.37 9.27
N MET A 95 9.79 -9.85 8.02
CA MET A 95 8.51 -10.06 7.30
C MET A 95 8.64 -11.20 6.29
N THR A 96 7.67 -12.10 6.27
CA THR A 96 7.51 -13.08 5.18
C THR A 96 6.90 -12.44 3.93
N SER A 97 7.08 -13.06 2.76
CA SER A 97 6.41 -12.66 1.51
C SER A 97 4.90 -12.47 1.62
N ALA A 98 4.22 -13.21 2.51
CA ALA A 98 2.78 -13.07 2.75
C ALA A 98 2.43 -11.80 3.56
N GLU A 99 3.26 -11.44 4.54
CA GLU A 99 3.11 -10.20 5.31
C GLU A 99 3.48 -8.98 4.46
N ILE A 100 4.49 -9.09 3.60
CA ILE A 100 4.84 -8.05 2.62
C ILE A 100 3.68 -7.83 1.64
N ALA A 101 3.07 -8.90 1.12
CA ALA A 101 1.89 -8.79 0.26
C ALA A 101 0.70 -8.14 0.97
N ALA A 102 0.40 -8.55 2.20
CA ALA A 102 -0.67 -7.95 3.00
C ALA A 102 -0.42 -6.46 3.31
N PHE A 103 0.82 -6.09 3.64
CA PHE A 103 1.24 -4.71 3.88
C PHE A 103 1.11 -3.85 2.61
N ILE A 104 1.60 -4.32 1.46
CA ILE A 104 1.46 -3.62 0.18
C ILE A 104 -0.02 -3.44 -0.18
N THR A 105 -0.85 -4.48 -0.05
CA THR A 105 -2.29 -4.41 -0.33
C THR A 105 -3.02 -3.40 0.55
N ALA A 106 -2.67 -3.30 1.85
CA ALA A 106 -3.21 -2.29 2.75
C ALA A 106 -2.74 -0.87 2.40
N ALA A 107 -1.46 -0.69 2.06
CA ALA A 107 -0.92 0.61 1.64
C ALA A 107 -1.53 1.09 0.30
N ASN A 108 -1.83 0.17 -0.62
CA ASN A 108 -2.47 0.43 -1.91
C ASN A 108 -4.02 0.45 -1.86
N GLU A 109 -4.67 0.47 -0.69
CA GLU A 109 -6.14 0.50 -0.63
C GLU A 109 -6.69 1.74 -1.38
N GLY A 110 -7.54 1.51 -2.38
CA GLY A 110 -8.06 2.57 -3.26
C GLY A 110 -7.13 2.98 -4.42
N CYS A 111 -6.01 2.28 -4.65
CA CYS A 111 -5.15 2.53 -5.80
C CYS A 111 -5.89 2.40 -7.15
N GLN A 112 -5.57 3.30 -8.08
CA GLN A 112 -6.01 3.28 -9.46
C GLN A 112 -4.83 3.02 -10.39
N THR A 113 -5.06 2.23 -11.43
CA THR A 113 -4.10 2.00 -12.53
C THR A 113 -3.59 3.32 -13.12
N GLY A 114 -2.31 3.34 -13.47
CA GLY A 114 -1.66 4.46 -14.16
C GLY A 114 -2.35 4.83 -15.47
N ALA A 115 -2.27 6.10 -15.86
CA ALA A 115 -2.87 6.58 -17.12
C ALA A 115 -2.24 5.98 -18.39
N ASP A 116 -1.05 5.37 -18.25
CA ASP A 116 -0.34 4.58 -19.26
C ASP A 116 -0.67 3.08 -19.21
N GLY A 117 -1.52 2.64 -18.27
CA GLY A 117 -1.85 1.24 -18.01
C GLY A 117 -1.02 0.58 -16.89
N THR A 118 -0.14 1.32 -16.20
CA THR A 118 0.71 0.77 -15.13
C THR A 118 -0.11 0.21 -13.97
N PRO A 119 0.03 -1.08 -13.61
CA PRO A 119 -0.71 -1.68 -12.50
C PRO A 119 -0.26 -1.13 -11.14
N CYS A 120 -1.18 -1.12 -10.17
CA CYS A 120 -0.92 -0.83 -8.75
C CYS A 120 0.13 -1.79 -8.16
N LEU A 121 0.90 -1.38 -7.17
CA LEU A 121 2.01 -2.17 -6.60
C LEU A 121 1.55 -3.54 -6.06
N ALA A 122 0.31 -3.63 -5.58
CA ALA A 122 -0.32 -4.87 -5.14
C ALA A 122 -0.64 -5.86 -6.28
N ASP A 123 -0.94 -5.36 -7.48
CA ASP A 123 -1.30 -6.13 -8.67
C ASP A 123 -0.12 -6.28 -9.66
N ALA A 124 0.93 -5.49 -9.48
CA ALA A 124 2.08 -5.41 -10.37
C ALA A 124 2.91 -6.70 -10.32
N THR A 125 3.13 -7.27 -11.50
CA THR A 125 3.97 -8.44 -11.69
C THR A 125 5.12 -8.13 -12.63
N PHE A 126 6.27 -8.74 -12.36
CA PHE A 126 7.52 -8.49 -13.05
C PHE A 126 8.21 -9.80 -13.42
N ASP A 127 8.97 -9.75 -14.50
CA ASP A 127 9.91 -10.81 -14.83
C ASP A 127 11.24 -10.57 -14.11
N THR A 128 11.80 -11.63 -13.53
CA THR A 128 13.13 -11.62 -12.94
C THR A 128 14.10 -12.43 -13.82
N GLU A 129 15.33 -12.56 -13.33
CA GLU A 129 16.49 -13.13 -14.01
C GLU A 129 17.44 -13.68 -12.95
N ASP A 130 18.29 -14.62 -13.34
CA ASP A 130 19.18 -15.28 -12.38
C ASP A 130 20.28 -14.33 -11.87
N ARG A 131 20.66 -14.54 -10.62
CA ARG A 131 21.84 -13.93 -9.99
C ARG A 131 22.63 -15.01 -9.28
N GLU A 132 23.88 -15.18 -9.69
CA GLU A 132 24.83 -16.02 -8.96
C GLU A 132 25.03 -15.49 -7.53
N ALA A 133 25.33 -16.40 -6.60
CA ALA A 133 25.67 -16.02 -5.23
C ALA A 133 26.93 -15.15 -5.20
N THR A 134 26.90 -14.06 -4.43
CA THR A 134 28.00 -13.10 -4.28
C THR A 134 28.27 -12.81 -2.80
N THR A 135 29.38 -12.15 -2.46
CA THR A 135 29.65 -11.74 -1.07
C THR A 135 28.60 -10.76 -0.53
N ALA A 136 28.01 -9.92 -1.39
CA ALA A 136 26.95 -8.98 -1.02
C ALA A 136 25.56 -9.62 -0.98
N CYS A 137 25.30 -10.63 -1.82
CA CYS A 137 24.06 -11.40 -1.83
C CYS A 137 24.37 -12.90 -1.89
N PRO A 138 24.63 -13.56 -0.75
CA PRO A 138 25.09 -14.95 -0.70
C PRO A 138 24.01 -15.98 -1.04
N GLY A 139 22.73 -15.61 -1.01
CA GLY A 139 21.63 -16.48 -1.46
C GLY A 139 21.53 -16.62 -2.97
N GLY A 140 22.08 -15.68 -3.74
CA GLY A 140 21.80 -15.54 -5.18
C GLY A 140 20.31 -15.23 -5.44
N TYR A 141 19.87 -15.34 -6.69
CA TYR A 141 18.45 -15.22 -7.08
C TYR A 141 18.15 -16.20 -8.23
N THR A 142 16.98 -16.85 -8.20
CA THR A 142 16.52 -17.76 -9.26
C THR A 142 15.44 -17.08 -10.09
N ALA A 143 15.58 -17.08 -11.42
CA ALA A 143 14.63 -16.42 -12.32
C ALA A 143 13.23 -17.04 -12.28
N ALA A 144 12.21 -16.19 -12.25
CA ALA A 144 10.83 -16.56 -12.51
C ALA A 144 10.09 -15.48 -13.32
N LYS A 145 8.84 -15.78 -13.70
CA LYS A 145 8.03 -14.97 -14.61
C LYS A 145 6.74 -14.55 -13.94
N GLY A 146 6.40 -13.27 -14.07
CA GLY A 146 5.21 -12.69 -13.43
C GLY A 146 5.20 -12.73 -11.90
N GLN A 147 6.35 -12.55 -11.24
CA GLN A 147 6.43 -12.44 -9.78
C GLN A 147 5.84 -11.12 -9.29
N THR A 148 5.10 -11.15 -8.19
CA THR A 148 4.60 -9.95 -7.51
C THR A 148 5.73 -9.12 -6.90
N ALA A 149 5.45 -7.84 -6.64
CA ALA A 149 6.36 -6.97 -5.88
C ALA A 149 6.76 -7.59 -4.52
N ALA A 150 5.83 -8.27 -3.84
CA ALA A 150 6.07 -8.88 -2.53
C ALA A 150 7.02 -10.07 -2.58
N GLU A 151 6.87 -10.96 -3.57
CA GLU A 151 7.78 -12.10 -3.78
C GLU A 151 9.20 -11.64 -4.12
N ILE A 152 9.32 -10.54 -4.89
CA ILE A 152 10.62 -9.95 -5.22
C ILE A 152 11.27 -9.34 -3.97
N ILE A 153 10.55 -8.53 -3.19
CA ILE A 153 11.10 -7.92 -1.97
C ILE A 153 11.50 -8.98 -0.95
N SER A 154 10.67 -10.02 -0.73
CA SER A 154 11.00 -11.12 0.18
C SER A 154 12.26 -11.85 -0.28
N GLN A 155 12.30 -12.28 -1.55
CA GLN A 155 13.43 -13.06 -2.03
C GLN A 155 14.71 -12.22 -2.09
N VAL A 156 14.67 -10.92 -2.42
CA VAL A 156 15.87 -10.07 -2.35
C VAL A 156 16.34 -9.84 -0.90
N ALA A 157 15.41 -9.69 0.05
CA ALA A 157 15.74 -9.64 1.48
C ALA A 157 16.48 -10.92 1.92
N ASP A 158 15.96 -12.09 1.54
CA ASP A 158 16.59 -13.40 1.78
C ASP A 158 17.92 -13.58 1.00
N SER A 159 18.03 -13.07 -0.23
CA SER A 159 19.23 -13.14 -1.07
C SER A 159 20.42 -12.39 -0.48
N CYS A 160 20.15 -11.26 0.17
CA CYS A 160 21.12 -10.22 0.49
C CYS A 160 21.18 -9.86 1.97
N ASP A 161 20.53 -10.60 2.89
CA ASP A 161 20.49 -10.31 4.32
C ASP A 161 20.15 -8.83 4.64
N ILE A 162 19.12 -8.31 3.97
CA ILE A 162 18.58 -6.95 4.15
C ILE A 162 17.15 -7.04 4.66
N ASN A 163 16.77 -6.19 5.61
CA ASN A 163 15.41 -6.16 6.13
C ASN A 163 14.38 -5.74 5.05
N PRO A 164 13.31 -6.53 4.79
CA PRO A 164 12.29 -6.20 3.79
C PRO A 164 11.55 -4.87 4.08
N ARG A 165 11.48 -4.44 5.34
CA ARG A 165 10.94 -3.13 5.76
C ARG A 165 11.79 -1.97 5.25
N VAL A 166 13.12 -2.12 5.24
CA VAL A 166 14.06 -1.15 4.66
C VAL A 166 13.81 -1.02 3.16
N LEU A 167 13.63 -2.13 2.45
CA LEU A 167 13.33 -2.14 1.01
C LEU A 167 11.97 -1.47 0.72
N LEU A 168 10.92 -1.77 1.51
CA LEU A 168 9.61 -1.12 1.40
C LEU A 168 9.67 0.40 1.62
N VAL A 169 10.45 0.85 2.62
CA VAL A 169 10.67 2.28 2.88
C VAL A 169 11.45 2.93 1.75
N LEU A 170 12.49 2.28 1.21
CA LEU A 170 13.28 2.80 0.09
C LEU A 170 12.41 3.02 -1.16
N LEU A 171 11.59 2.02 -1.53
CA LEU A 171 10.64 2.10 -2.65
C LEU A 171 9.63 3.27 -2.50
N HIS A 172 9.27 3.64 -1.27
CA HIS A 172 8.43 4.80 -1.00
C HIS A 172 9.24 6.12 -0.94
N LYS A 173 10.45 6.11 -0.37
CA LYS A 173 11.36 7.28 -0.28
C LYS A 173 11.72 7.80 -1.67
N GLU A 174 12.02 6.90 -2.61
CA GLU A 174 12.55 7.22 -3.94
C GLU A 174 11.43 7.43 -4.98
N GLN A 175 10.38 6.59 -4.96
CA GLN A 175 9.34 6.60 -5.99
C GLN A 175 7.91 6.65 -5.46
N GLY A 176 7.70 6.79 -4.15
CA GLY A 176 6.37 6.87 -3.54
C GLY A 176 5.53 5.59 -3.66
N LEU A 177 6.12 4.47 -4.11
CA LEU A 177 5.38 3.34 -4.70
C LEU A 177 4.29 2.71 -3.82
N LEU A 178 4.47 2.71 -2.49
CA LEU A 178 3.44 2.24 -1.55
C LEU A 178 2.09 2.99 -1.65
N THR A 179 2.08 4.22 -2.17
CA THR A 179 0.87 5.07 -2.31
C THR A 179 0.73 5.67 -3.73
N ALA A 180 1.52 5.22 -4.70
CA ALA A 180 1.43 5.73 -6.07
C ALA A 180 0.14 5.23 -6.75
N SER A 181 -0.62 6.15 -7.36
CA SER A 181 -1.95 5.87 -7.93
C SER A 181 -2.28 6.82 -9.09
N GLY A 182 -3.08 6.37 -10.05
CA GLY A 182 -3.65 7.19 -11.12
C GLY A 182 -2.59 7.93 -11.95
N SER A 183 -2.77 9.23 -12.18
CA SER A 183 -1.76 10.06 -12.88
C SER A 183 -0.42 10.17 -12.14
N GLY A 184 -0.37 9.81 -10.86
CA GLY A 184 0.85 9.72 -10.05
C GLY A 184 1.61 8.40 -10.22
N LEU A 185 1.05 7.40 -10.92
CA LEU A 185 1.63 6.07 -11.16
C LEU A 185 1.96 5.90 -12.65
N THR A 186 3.23 5.59 -12.95
CA THR A 186 3.74 5.41 -14.32
C THR A 186 4.83 4.35 -14.37
N ALA A 187 5.07 3.77 -15.54
CA ALA A 187 6.06 2.69 -15.70
C ALA A 187 7.49 3.11 -15.27
N ARG A 188 7.85 4.38 -15.46
CA ARG A 188 9.15 4.96 -15.03
C ARG A 188 9.38 4.81 -13.52
N ARG A 189 8.33 4.77 -12.69
CA ARG A 189 8.47 4.53 -11.24
C ARG A 189 8.91 3.11 -10.91
N TYR A 190 8.50 2.11 -11.70
CA TYR A 190 9.02 0.75 -11.56
C TYR A 190 10.40 0.60 -12.21
N GLU A 191 10.71 1.38 -13.24
CA GLU A 191 12.03 1.42 -13.85
C GLU A 191 13.10 1.97 -12.89
N ALA A 192 12.78 3.04 -12.16
CA ALA A 192 13.67 3.75 -11.22
C ALA A 192 13.31 3.48 -9.74
N ALA A 193 12.73 2.32 -9.45
CA ALA A 193 12.04 1.98 -8.19
C ALA A 193 12.79 2.31 -6.89
N ALA A 194 14.13 2.19 -6.88
CA ALA A 194 14.98 2.46 -5.73
C ALA A 194 15.98 3.60 -5.99
N GLY A 195 15.89 4.32 -7.11
CA GLY A 195 16.87 5.33 -7.53
C GLY A 195 18.27 4.79 -7.87
N TYR A 196 18.50 3.48 -7.78
CA TYR A 196 19.84 2.90 -7.92
C TYR A 196 20.36 3.05 -9.35
N ALA A 197 21.51 3.71 -9.51
CA ALA A 197 22.08 4.07 -10.81
C ALA A 197 21.09 4.80 -11.76
N CYS A 198 20.21 5.64 -11.19
CA CYS A 198 19.26 6.48 -11.93
C CYS A 198 19.51 7.98 -11.64
N PRO A 199 20.41 8.66 -12.38
CA PRO A 199 20.73 10.06 -12.13
C PRO A 199 19.53 11.00 -12.38
N ASP A 200 19.42 12.05 -11.57
CA ASP A 200 18.34 13.04 -11.69
C ASP A 200 18.27 13.67 -13.08
N GLY A 201 17.07 13.67 -13.66
CA GLY A 201 16.80 14.22 -14.99
C GLY A 201 17.37 13.41 -16.17
N GLN A 202 17.94 12.22 -15.93
CA GLN A 202 18.45 11.31 -16.96
C GLN A 202 17.65 10.01 -17.05
N GLU A 203 17.94 9.20 -18.06
CA GLU A 203 17.57 7.78 -18.10
C GLU A 203 18.33 7.02 -16.99
N CYS A 204 17.79 5.85 -16.58
CA CYS A 204 18.55 4.98 -15.67
C CYS A 204 19.64 4.25 -16.46
N ASP A 205 20.70 3.81 -15.80
CA ASP A 205 21.59 2.83 -16.42
C ASP A 205 20.79 1.56 -16.76
N SER A 206 20.86 1.15 -18.02
CA SER A 206 20.18 -0.04 -18.56
C SER A 206 20.54 -1.36 -17.85
N GLU A 207 21.67 -1.44 -17.15
CA GLU A 207 21.99 -2.59 -16.29
C GLU A 207 21.12 -2.63 -15.02
N TYR A 208 20.59 -1.50 -14.55
CA TYR A 208 19.86 -1.38 -13.29
C TYR A 208 18.39 -0.97 -13.45
N ALA A 209 17.97 -0.55 -14.64
CA ALA A 209 16.60 -0.17 -14.97
C ALA A 209 15.59 -1.34 -14.83
N GLY A 210 14.55 -1.17 -14.01
CA GLY A 210 13.46 -2.15 -13.81
C GLY A 210 13.36 -2.66 -12.37
N PHE A 211 12.14 -2.95 -11.90
CA PHE A 211 11.83 -3.15 -10.48
C PHE A 211 12.73 -4.18 -9.78
N PHE A 212 12.92 -5.35 -10.39
CA PHE A 212 13.83 -6.38 -9.86
C PHE A 212 15.29 -5.88 -9.76
N ARG A 213 15.82 -5.31 -10.84
CA ARG A 213 17.19 -4.80 -10.93
C ARG A 213 17.45 -3.68 -9.93
N GLN A 214 16.47 -2.81 -9.72
CA GLN A 214 16.47 -1.74 -8.71
C GLN A 214 16.52 -2.30 -7.29
N VAL A 215 15.61 -3.20 -6.92
CA VAL A 215 15.51 -3.75 -5.56
C VAL A 215 16.75 -4.61 -5.23
N TYR A 216 17.18 -5.49 -6.14
CA TYR A 216 18.40 -6.29 -5.98
C TYR A 216 19.67 -5.42 -5.96
N GLY A 217 19.77 -4.44 -6.86
CA GLY A 217 20.91 -3.53 -6.96
C GLY A 217 21.11 -2.72 -5.68
N ALA A 218 20.03 -2.13 -5.16
CA ALA A 218 20.06 -1.39 -3.89
C ALA A 218 20.46 -2.28 -2.70
N ALA A 219 19.86 -3.47 -2.57
CA ALA A 219 20.19 -4.40 -1.48
C ALA A 219 21.67 -4.83 -1.50
N SER A 220 22.16 -5.22 -2.68
CA SER A 220 23.58 -5.54 -2.93
C SER A 220 24.51 -4.35 -2.61
N GLN A 221 24.09 -3.13 -2.95
CA GLN A 221 24.86 -1.92 -2.67
C GLN A 221 24.93 -1.62 -1.15
N PHE A 222 23.86 -1.82 -0.39
CA PHE A 222 23.88 -1.65 1.06
C PHE A 222 24.75 -2.66 1.80
N GLN A 223 24.83 -3.91 1.31
CA GLN A 223 25.82 -4.87 1.81
C GLN A 223 27.23 -4.51 1.36
N THR A 224 27.42 -3.98 0.13
CA THR A 224 28.73 -3.52 -0.33
C THR A 224 29.29 -2.38 0.53
N TYR A 225 28.45 -1.44 1.00
CA TYR A 225 28.85 -0.42 1.97
C TYR A 225 29.29 -1.03 3.31
N ARG A 226 28.57 -2.04 3.82
CA ARG A 226 28.87 -2.73 5.08
C ARG A 226 30.17 -3.56 5.01
N LEU A 227 30.41 -4.21 3.87
CA LEU A 227 31.50 -5.17 3.67
C LEU A 227 32.84 -4.51 3.31
N ASP A 228 32.81 -3.34 2.67
CA ASP A 228 34.00 -2.61 2.21
C ASP A 228 33.90 -1.08 2.48
N PRO A 229 33.60 -0.66 3.74
CA PRO A 229 33.20 0.71 4.06
C PRO A 229 34.26 1.76 3.73
N HIS A 230 35.54 1.40 3.83
CA HIS A 230 36.67 2.32 3.60
C HIS A 230 36.89 2.73 2.14
N ARG A 231 36.03 2.28 1.21
CA ARG A 231 35.99 2.76 -0.19
C ARG A 231 34.94 3.85 -0.44
N PHE A 232 34.16 4.20 0.57
CA PHE A 232 33.07 5.17 0.49
C PHE A 232 33.35 6.38 1.39
N GLU A 233 32.59 7.46 1.19
CA GLU A 233 32.84 8.76 1.82
C GLU A 233 32.46 8.78 3.31
N VAL A 234 31.37 8.09 3.67
CA VAL A 234 30.89 8.00 5.05
C VAL A 234 31.26 6.66 5.65
N VAL A 235 31.98 6.71 6.77
CA VAL A 235 32.47 5.53 7.51
C VAL A 235 32.05 5.67 8.97
N ALA A 236 31.47 4.62 9.55
CA ALA A 236 31.06 4.63 10.95
C ALA A 236 32.20 4.99 11.91
N GLY A 237 31.90 5.83 12.91
CA GLY A 237 32.88 6.37 13.86
C GLY A 237 33.85 7.41 13.29
N THR A 238 33.74 7.77 12.01
CA THR A 238 34.55 8.81 11.36
C THR A 238 33.73 10.09 11.18
N THR A 239 34.34 11.25 11.41
CA THR A 239 33.72 12.54 11.11
C THR A 239 33.92 12.88 9.63
N THR A 240 32.83 12.90 8.86
CA THR A 240 32.79 13.29 7.44
C THR A 240 32.04 14.62 7.31
N GLN A 241 32.48 15.48 6.39
CA GLN A 241 31.76 16.69 6.01
C GLN A 241 30.95 16.42 4.73
N LEU A 242 29.64 16.62 4.77
CA LEU A 242 28.73 16.43 3.62
C LEU A 242 27.94 17.72 3.33
N ALA A 243 27.42 17.86 2.11
CA ALA A 243 26.58 18.98 1.73
C ALA A 243 25.13 18.87 2.27
N TYR A 244 24.42 19.99 2.37
CA TYR A 244 22.97 20.00 2.61
C TYR A 244 22.14 19.84 1.33
N SER A 245 22.73 20.12 0.16
CA SER A 245 22.07 20.19 -1.15
C SER A 245 23.10 19.97 -2.26
N PRO A 246 22.69 19.54 -3.47
CA PRO A 246 23.53 19.63 -4.67
C PRO A 246 24.02 21.05 -4.98
N ASP A 247 23.32 22.11 -4.53
CA ASP A 247 23.82 23.49 -4.63
C ASP A 247 24.85 23.78 -3.53
N ALA A 248 26.10 24.00 -3.95
CA ALA A 248 27.21 24.37 -3.08
C ALA A 248 26.98 25.68 -2.29
N GLN A 249 26.05 26.55 -2.71
CA GLN A 249 25.67 27.76 -1.94
C GLN A 249 24.97 27.42 -0.61
N CYS A 250 24.36 26.24 -0.49
CA CYS A 250 23.76 25.76 0.75
C CYS A 250 24.81 25.34 1.80
N GLY A 251 26.06 25.12 1.39
CA GLY A 251 27.15 24.74 2.26
C GLY A 251 27.08 23.30 2.80
N THR A 252 27.85 23.06 3.85
CA THR A 252 28.14 21.72 4.39
C THR A 252 27.94 21.65 5.91
N GLY A 253 27.80 20.43 6.42
CA GLY A 253 27.81 20.11 7.85
C GLY A 253 28.74 18.94 8.15
N GLU A 254 29.29 18.90 9.37
CA GLU A 254 30.06 17.76 9.87
C GLU A 254 29.11 16.73 10.52
N LEU A 255 29.34 15.46 10.23
CA LEU A 255 28.57 14.33 10.73
C LEU A 255 29.50 13.20 11.16
N THR A 256 29.20 12.56 12.28
CA THR A 256 29.83 11.30 12.70
C THR A 256 28.71 10.29 12.93
N VAL A 257 28.63 9.26 12.08
CA VAL A 257 27.59 8.23 12.18
C VAL A 257 28.03 7.08 13.08
N ALA A 258 27.11 6.52 13.86
CA ALA A 258 27.42 5.54 14.90
C ALA A 258 27.63 4.11 14.36
N ASN A 259 26.98 3.75 13.25
CA ASN A 259 26.91 2.37 12.75
C ASN A 259 26.95 2.26 11.21
N GLN A 260 26.99 1.03 10.67
CA GLN A 260 27.20 0.79 9.25
C GLN A 260 25.94 1.02 8.41
N ALA A 261 24.75 0.76 8.95
CA ALA A 261 23.47 1.02 8.30
C ALA A 261 23.26 2.52 8.04
N THR A 262 23.52 3.36 9.06
CA THR A 262 23.46 4.82 8.93
C THR A 262 24.53 5.32 7.96
N ALA A 263 25.77 4.78 8.01
CA ALA A 263 26.80 5.10 7.02
C ALA A 263 26.36 4.73 5.59
N GLY A 264 25.76 3.55 5.40
CA GLY A 264 25.22 3.08 4.13
C GLY A 264 24.13 3.99 3.58
N LEU A 265 23.21 4.48 4.43
CA LEU A 265 22.17 5.44 4.01
C LEU A 265 22.74 6.77 3.53
N TYR A 266 23.78 7.31 4.17
CA TYR A 266 24.46 8.50 3.64
C TYR A 266 25.28 8.20 2.39
N ASN A 267 25.94 7.04 2.26
CA ASN A 267 26.62 6.66 1.02
C ASN A 267 25.64 6.42 -0.15
N TYR A 268 24.37 6.08 0.14
CA TYR A 268 23.28 5.96 -0.85
C TYR A 268 22.61 7.31 -1.18
N THR A 269 22.56 8.23 -0.23
CA THR A 269 21.98 9.58 -0.42
C THR A 269 22.82 10.62 0.35
N PRO A 270 23.88 11.19 -0.29
CA PRO A 270 24.98 11.87 0.40
C PRO A 270 24.69 13.34 0.77
N TYR A 271 23.57 13.57 1.46
CA TYR A 271 23.19 14.90 1.94
C TYR A 271 22.70 14.89 3.39
N LEU A 272 23.11 15.88 4.17
CA LEU A 272 22.47 16.18 5.46
C LEU A 272 21.12 16.87 5.23
N ALA A 273 20.15 16.55 6.09
CA ALA A 273 19.02 17.43 6.30
C ALA A 273 19.51 18.70 7.01
N ASN A 274 19.19 19.87 6.46
CA ASN A 274 19.45 21.14 7.13
C ASN A 274 18.40 21.42 8.22
N ALA A 275 18.65 22.42 9.07
CA ALA A 275 17.76 22.76 10.18
C ALA A 275 16.32 23.12 9.75
N ALA A 276 16.12 23.57 8.50
CA ALA A 276 14.81 23.91 7.96
C ALA A 276 13.88 22.69 7.76
N ALA A 277 14.43 21.47 7.62
CA ALA A 277 13.65 20.25 7.41
C ALA A 277 12.57 20.02 8.48
N ALA A 278 12.88 20.36 9.74
CA ALA A 278 11.97 20.28 10.88
C ALA A 278 10.77 21.26 10.79
N SER A 279 10.89 22.33 10.00
CA SER A 279 9.89 23.38 9.82
C SER A 279 9.22 23.39 8.43
N GLY A 280 9.38 22.31 7.65
CA GLY A 280 8.80 22.19 6.31
C GLY A 280 9.79 22.43 5.15
N GLY A 281 11.05 22.72 5.46
CA GLY A 281 12.15 22.87 4.52
C GLY A 281 12.31 24.26 3.88
N ASP A 282 13.41 24.39 3.14
CA ASP A 282 13.76 25.52 2.27
C ASP A 282 14.45 25.00 0.99
N ASP A 283 14.94 25.91 0.14
CA ASP A 283 15.64 25.58 -1.12
C ASP A 283 16.94 24.77 -0.92
N CYS A 284 17.41 24.64 0.34
CA CYS A 284 18.60 23.89 0.75
C CYS A 284 18.28 22.59 1.51
N THR A 285 17.01 22.18 1.61
CA THR A 285 16.62 20.94 2.29
C THR A 285 16.68 19.72 1.38
N SER A 286 17.74 18.91 1.51
CA SER A 286 17.73 17.54 0.99
C SER A 286 16.89 16.62 1.87
N TRP A 287 15.83 16.06 1.29
CA TRP A 287 14.84 15.27 2.04
C TRP A 287 15.17 13.79 2.24
N GLY A 288 16.19 13.24 1.57
CA GLY A 288 16.42 11.78 1.47
C GLY A 288 16.42 11.04 2.81
N ASN A 289 17.48 11.21 3.60
CA ASN A 289 17.65 10.46 4.87
C ASN A 289 16.64 10.87 5.96
N TRP A 290 16.15 12.11 5.92
CA TRP A 290 15.03 12.58 6.72
C TRP A 290 13.73 11.82 6.42
N ASN A 291 13.41 11.64 5.12
CA ASN A 291 12.26 10.86 4.67
C ASN A 291 12.41 9.39 5.02
N PHE A 292 13.60 8.80 4.85
CA PHE A 292 13.83 7.39 5.21
C PHE A 292 13.45 7.13 6.67
N TYR A 293 13.99 7.92 7.61
CA TYR A 293 13.64 7.81 9.03
C TYR A 293 12.13 7.99 9.24
N GLY A 294 11.58 9.10 8.72
CA GLY A 294 10.19 9.48 8.94
C GLY A 294 9.18 8.45 8.44
N TYR A 295 9.47 7.81 7.31
CA TYR A 295 8.65 6.75 6.75
C TYR A 295 8.86 5.41 7.46
N TYR A 296 10.10 5.03 7.80
CA TYR A 296 10.32 3.80 8.58
C TYR A 296 9.60 3.87 9.92
N ARG A 297 9.75 4.98 10.64
CA ARG A 297 9.15 5.17 11.96
C ARG A 297 7.62 5.15 11.91
N ALA A 298 7.02 5.81 10.92
CA ALA A 298 5.57 5.84 10.74
C ALA A 298 4.96 4.47 10.37
N LEU A 299 5.71 3.61 9.67
CA LEU A 299 5.21 2.32 9.16
C LEU A 299 5.53 1.13 10.09
N PHE A 300 6.68 1.18 10.78
CA PHE A 300 7.24 0.01 11.48
C PHE A 300 7.66 0.28 12.93
N GLY A 301 7.53 1.51 13.42
CA GLY A 301 7.96 1.89 14.77
C GLY A 301 9.44 2.25 14.83
N ASP A 302 9.98 2.34 16.05
CA ASP A 302 11.32 2.89 16.30
C ASP A 302 12.42 2.13 15.53
N PRO A 303 13.16 2.78 14.61
CA PRO A 303 14.28 2.17 13.88
C PRO A 303 15.54 2.01 14.75
N THR A 304 15.53 2.60 15.94
CA THR A 304 16.63 2.63 16.91
C THR A 304 16.22 2.02 18.26
N PRO A 305 15.76 0.75 18.29
CA PRO A 305 15.20 0.11 19.48
C PRO A 305 16.30 -0.16 20.51
N SER A 306 16.54 0.82 21.38
CA SER A 306 17.63 0.89 22.35
C SER A 306 18.10 -0.47 22.88
N THR A 307 19.34 -0.85 22.53
CA THR A 307 20.04 -2.05 23.01
C THR A 307 20.41 -1.93 24.49
N ALA A 308 19.38 -2.01 25.34
CA ALA A 308 19.47 -1.92 26.79
C ALA A 308 19.91 -3.27 27.40
N GLN A 309 21.19 -3.61 27.27
CA GLN A 309 21.95 -4.48 28.18
C GLN A 309 23.46 -4.33 28.02
#